data_AF-A0A8S3IA78-F1
#
_entry.id   AF-A0A8S3IA78-F1
#
_cell.length_a   1.000
_cell.length_b   1.000
_cell.length_c   1.000
_cell.angle_alpha   90.00
_cell.angle_beta   90.00
_cell.angle_gamma   90.00
#
_symmetry.space_group_name_H-M   'P 1'
#
loop_
_entity.id
_entity.type
_entity.pdbx_description
1 polymer ?
#
loop_
_entity_poly.entity_id
_entity_poly.type
_entity_poly.pdbx_seq_one_letter_code
_entity_poly.pdbx_strand_id
1 'polypeptide(L)'
;MKNQPNEFCNQLITIRENQAEIWKEHLMLEIRIHCKFLPPNFDHLENFISSIDYLPLNNNTKIIEIKNKRYKMIQETKRQWLNYFLNIYEIKIQEYEQQYQNEFIQLESLLSNNNDKTMLNNIKEYINNRINRLKKDIYDKMASFRRIILQNRQRSSSTKNVIGVSPEPYLDLISN
;
A
#
# COMPACT_ATOMS: atom_id res chain seq x y z
N MET A 1 36.49 -10.23 -20.95
CA MET A 1 35.75 -9.36 -19.99
C MET A 1 34.94 -8.30 -20.74
N LYS A 2 33.83 -8.66 -21.42
CA LYS A 2 33.06 -7.72 -22.26
C LYS A 2 31.59 -7.48 -21.84
N ASN A 3 31.12 -8.07 -20.72
CA ASN A 3 29.69 -8.04 -20.34
C ASN A 3 29.35 -7.36 -19.00
N GLN A 4 30.34 -6.94 -18.19
CA GLN A 4 30.08 -6.46 -16.82
C GLN A 4 29.18 -5.20 -16.73
N PRO A 5 29.36 -4.14 -17.55
CA PRO A 5 28.55 -2.92 -17.40
C PRO A 5 27.07 -3.10 -17.76
N ASN A 6 26.77 -3.97 -18.73
CA ASN A 6 25.39 -4.29 -19.13
C ASN A 6 24.66 -5.08 -18.02
N GLU A 7 25.39 -5.92 -17.30
CA GLU A 7 24.86 -6.70 -16.18
C GLU A 7 24.46 -5.79 -15.01
N PHE A 8 25.33 -4.83 -14.62
CA PHE A 8 24.99 -3.80 -13.64
C PHE A 8 23.80 -2.94 -14.06
N CYS A 9 23.73 -2.54 -15.34
CA CYS A 9 22.59 -1.77 -15.84
C CYS A 9 21.27 -2.57 -15.71
N ASN A 10 21.29 -3.85 -16.06
CA ASN A 10 20.11 -4.71 -15.94
C ASN A 10 19.70 -4.91 -14.48
N GLN A 11 20.66 -5.07 -13.56
CA GLN A 11 20.40 -5.15 -12.13
C GLN A 11 19.78 -3.87 -11.57
N LEU A 12 20.31 -2.69 -11.91
CA LEU A 12 19.75 -1.40 -11.51
C LEU A 12 18.30 -1.21 -12.01
N ILE A 13 18.02 -1.61 -13.25
CA ILE A 13 16.66 -1.60 -13.81
C ILE A 13 15.75 -2.55 -13.02
N THR A 14 16.22 -3.76 -12.74
CA THR A 14 15.44 -4.80 -12.04
C THR A 14 15.07 -4.33 -10.63
N ILE A 15 16.01 -3.73 -9.90
CA ILE A 15 15.76 -3.14 -8.58
C ILE A 15 14.66 -2.08 -8.66
N ARG A 16 14.71 -1.20 -9.67
CA ARG A 16 13.73 -0.14 -9.85
C ARG A 16 12.36 -0.65 -10.29
N GLU A 17 12.31 -1.71 -11.11
CA GLU A 17 11.06 -2.37 -11.49
C GLU A 17 10.41 -3.07 -10.29
N ASN A 18 11.21 -3.72 -9.42
CA ASN A 18 10.70 -4.33 -8.18
C ASN A 18 10.20 -3.26 -7.20
N GLN A 19 10.96 -2.18 -6.98
CA GLN A 19 10.55 -1.05 -6.14
C GLN A 19 9.23 -0.44 -6.61
N ALA A 20 9.05 -0.35 -7.93
CA ALA A 20 7.85 0.16 -8.55
C ALA A 20 6.60 -0.71 -8.33
N GLU A 21 6.73 -2.03 -8.40
CA GLU A 21 5.60 -2.92 -8.09
C GLU A 21 5.19 -2.81 -6.62
N ILE A 22 6.14 -2.71 -5.69
CA ILE A 22 5.84 -2.44 -4.27
C ILE A 22 5.10 -1.11 -4.10
N TRP A 23 5.57 -0.05 -4.78
CA TRP A 23 4.92 1.25 -4.70
C TRP A 23 3.50 1.24 -5.30
N LYS A 24 3.29 0.51 -6.38
CA LYS A 24 1.96 0.30 -6.97
C LYS A 24 1.04 -0.43 -5.99
N GLU A 25 1.50 -1.45 -5.28
CA GLU A 25 0.72 -2.12 -4.23
C GLU A 25 0.35 -1.16 -3.08
N HIS A 26 1.32 -0.37 -2.62
CA HIS A 26 1.10 0.66 -1.61
C HIS A 26 0.01 1.66 -2.04
N LEU A 27 0.13 2.22 -3.25
CA LEU A 27 -0.86 3.16 -3.82
C LEU A 27 -2.25 2.52 -3.98
N MET A 28 -2.33 1.25 -4.39
CA MET A 28 -3.61 0.55 -4.48
C MET A 28 -4.28 0.42 -3.11
N LEU A 29 -3.51 0.16 -2.05
CA LEU A 29 -4.04 0.10 -0.69
C LEU A 29 -4.53 1.48 -0.22
N GLU A 30 -3.77 2.54 -0.44
CA GLU A 30 -4.19 3.91 -0.12
C GLU A 30 -5.48 4.31 -0.84
N ILE A 31 -5.60 4.01 -2.15
CA ILE A 31 -6.81 4.28 -2.92
C ILE A 31 -8.00 3.51 -2.36
N ARG A 32 -7.80 2.24 -1.97
CA ARG A 32 -8.84 1.42 -1.34
C ARG A 32 -9.28 2.00 0.00
N ILE A 33 -8.35 2.44 0.84
CA ILE A 33 -8.65 3.12 2.12
C ILE A 33 -9.46 4.39 1.84
N HIS A 34 -9.00 5.26 0.95
CA HIS A 34 -9.66 6.51 0.61
C HIS A 34 -11.07 6.30 0.04
N CYS A 35 -11.25 5.26 -0.77
CA CYS A 35 -12.55 4.89 -1.32
C CYS A 35 -13.44 4.13 -0.33
N LYS A 36 -12.99 3.93 0.92
CA LYS A 36 -13.63 3.12 1.96
C LYS A 36 -13.98 1.70 1.45
N PHE A 37 -13.09 1.10 0.67
CA PHE A 37 -13.26 -0.20 0.01
C PHE A 37 -12.08 -1.12 0.33
N LEU A 38 -12.09 -1.66 1.55
CA LEU A 38 -10.99 -2.50 2.05
C LEU A 38 -10.99 -3.89 1.39
N PRO A 39 -9.82 -4.54 1.29
CA PRO A 39 -9.76 -5.94 0.88
C PRO A 39 -10.59 -6.85 1.78
N PRO A 40 -11.19 -7.94 1.25
CA PRO A 40 -12.03 -8.88 2.01
C PRO A 40 -11.30 -9.51 3.21
N ASN A 41 -9.97 -9.59 3.16
CA ASN A 41 -9.17 -10.14 4.26
C ASN A 41 -9.33 -9.35 5.57
N PHE A 42 -9.73 -8.07 5.49
CA PHE A 42 -10.04 -7.24 6.66
C PHE A 42 -11.44 -7.50 7.22
N ASP A 43 -12.33 -8.16 6.46
CA ASP A 43 -13.66 -8.55 6.95
C ASP A 43 -13.59 -9.84 7.79
N HIS A 44 -12.58 -10.69 7.59
CA HIS A 44 -12.34 -11.87 8.43
C HIS A 44 -12.02 -11.52 9.90
N LEU A 45 -11.47 -10.33 10.16
CA LEU A 45 -11.27 -9.80 11.52
C LEU A 45 -12.60 -9.63 12.27
N GLU A 46 -13.66 -9.26 11.55
CA GLU A 46 -15.00 -9.11 12.10
C GLU A 46 -15.52 -10.45 12.62
N ASN A 47 -15.25 -11.53 11.87
CA ASN A 47 -15.59 -12.89 12.25
C ASN A 47 -14.76 -13.39 13.45
N PHE A 48 -13.45 -13.11 13.48
CA PHE A 48 -12.58 -13.51 14.60
C PHE A 48 -12.97 -12.82 15.92
N ILE A 49 -13.30 -11.53 15.87
CA ILE A 49 -13.76 -10.79 17.06
C ILE A 49 -15.21 -11.17 17.42
N SER A 50 -15.99 -11.68 16.46
CA SER A 50 -17.39 -12.06 16.69
C SER A 50 -17.63 -13.33 17.49
N SER A 51 -16.66 -14.24 17.55
CA SER A 51 -16.82 -15.52 18.24
C SER A 51 -16.80 -15.43 19.78
N ILE A 52 -16.71 -14.23 20.34
CA ILE A 52 -16.68 -13.99 21.80
C ILE A 52 -18.12 -13.83 22.38
N ASP A 53 -19.16 -14.01 21.56
CA ASP A 53 -20.56 -13.81 21.96
C ASP A 53 -21.19 -15.05 22.63
N TYR A 54 -21.00 -15.20 23.94
CA TYR A 54 -21.99 -15.90 24.78
C TYR A 54 -22.05 -15.28 26.18
N LEU A 55 -22.77 -14.15 26.29
CA LEU A 55 -23.22 -13.64 27.59
C LEU A 55 -24.72 -13.34 27.52
N PRO A 56 -25.57 -14.10 28.21
CA PRO A 56 -27.00 -13.83 28.27
C PRO A 56 -27.21 -12.63 29.21
N LEU A 57 -27.25 -11.43 28.64
CA LEU A 57 -27.47 -10.19 29.40
C LEU A 57 -28.94 -9.78 29.25
N ASN A 58 -29.70 -9.81 30.35
CA ASN A 58 -31.11 -9.37 30.40
C ASN A 58 -31.30 -7.84 30.32
N ASN A 59 -30.26 -7.06 30.01
CA ASN A 59 -30.33 -5.60 30.02
C ASN A 59 -29.95 -5.00 28.66
N ASN A 60 -30.94 -4.42 27.99
CA ASN A 60 -30.82 -3.83 26.65
C ASN A 60 -29.75 -2.72 26.58
N THR A 61 -29.59 -1.89 27.61
CA THR A 61 -28.54 -0.84 27.61
C THR A 61 -27.14 -1.44 27.68
N LYS A 62 -26.93 -2.46 28.52
CA LYS A 62 -25.64 -3.18 28.58
C LYS A 62 -25.32 -3.91 27.26
N ILE A 63 -26.33 -4.46 26.58
CA ILE A 63 -26.16 -5.06 25.26
C ILE A 63 -25.68 -4.01 24.24
N ILE A 64 -26.29 -2.82 24.23
CA ILE A 64 -25.91 -1.72 23.33
C ILE A 64 -24.48 -1.25 23.60
N GLU A 65 -24.11 -1.03 24.87
CA GLU A 65 -22.76 -0.62 25.25
C GLU A 65 -21.69 -1.63 24.81
N ILE A 66 -21.95 -2.94 24.98
CA ILE A 66 -21.02 -3.99 24.56
C ILE A 66 -20.88 -4.01 23.03
N LYS A 67 -21.99 -3.87 22.29
CA LYS A 67 -21.96 -3.77 20.83
C LYS A 67 -21.13 -2.58 20.35
N ASN A 68 -21.29 -1.42 20.99
CA ASN A 68 -20.52 -0.21 20.66
C ASN A 68 -19.03 -0.38 20.97
N LYS A 69 -18.68 -0.93 22.15
CA LYS A 69 -17.28 -1.23 22.51
C LYS A 69 -16.63 -2.20 21.53
N ARG A 70 -17.35 -3.25 21.14
CA ARG A 70 -16.87 -4.22 20.17
C ARG A 70 -16.64 -3.61 18.79
N TYR A 71 -17.61 -2.84 18.31
CA TYR A 71 -17.45 -2.14 17.04
C TYR A 71 -16.23 -1.21 17.05
N LYS A 72 -16.02 -0.46 18.15
CA LYS A 72 -14.83 0.37 18.35
C LYS A 72 -13.54 -0.45 18.30
N MET A 73 -13.51 -1.60 18.98
CA MET A 73 -12.36 -2.50 18.97
C MET A 73 -12.05 -3.01 17.56
N ILE A 74 -13.06 -3.47 16.81
CA ILE A 74 -12.90 -3.94 15.43
C ILE A 74 -12.33 -2.84 14.53
N GLN A 75 -12.87 -1.62 14.62
CA GLN A 75 -12.39 -0.49 13.82
C GLN A 75 -10.95 -0.13 14.15
N GLU A 76 -10.59 -0.12 15.43
CA GLU A 76 -9.21 0.17 15.86
C GLU A 76 -8.23 -0.92 15.39
N THR A 77 -8.61 -2.20 15.50
CA THR A 77 -7.79 -3.29 14.98
C THR A 77 -7.62 -3.19 13.45
N LYS A 78 -8.70 -2.88 12.71
CA LYS A 78 -8.62 -2.63 11.25
C LYS A 78 -7.63 -1.47 10.95
N ARG A 79 -7.66 -0.37 11.71
CA ARG A 79 -6.70 0.76 11.57
C ARG A 79 -5.25 0.34 11.83
N GLN A 80 -5.00 -0.38 12.93
CA GLN A 80 -3.66 -0.84 13.29
C GLN A 80 -3.07 -1.77 12.22
N TRP A 81 -3.88 -2.70 11.70
CA TRP A 81 -3.46 -3.57 10.61
C TRP A 81 -3.16 -2.80 9.32
N LEU A 82 -4.01 -1.84 8.94
CA LEU A 82 -3.76 -1.02 7.76
C LEU A 82 -2.45 -0.24 7.89
N ASN A 83 -2.20 0.38 9.03
CA ASN A 83 -0.95 1.07 9.32
C ASN A 83 0.25 0.13 9.24
N TYR A 84 0.12 -1.09 9.77
CA TYR A 84 1.16 -2.11 9.68
C TYR A 84 1.50 -2.47 8.23
N PHE A 85 0.51 -2.71 7.37
CA PHE A 85 0.74 -3.00 5.96
C PHE A 85 1.38 -1.82 5.21
N LEU A 86 0.89 -0.60 5.44
CA LEU A 86 1.49 0.61 4.84
C LEU A 86 2.96 0.75 5.23
N ASN A 87 3.28 0.55 6.51
CA ASN A 87 4.64 0.60 7.03
C ASN A 87 5.54 -0.49 6.42
N ILE A 88 5.05 -1.73 6.25
CA ILE A 88 5.82 -2.78 5.56
C ILE A 88 6.20 -2.34 4.14
N TYR A 89 5.26 -1.76 3.41
CA TYR A 89 5.52 -1.31 2.05
C TYR A 89 6.55 -0.17 2.01
N GLU A 90 6.45 0.80 2.93
CA GLU A 90 7.43 1.88 3.05
C GLU A 90 8.84 1.36 3.34
N ILE A 91 8.98 0.42 4.27
CA ILE A 91 10.26 -0.23 4.59
C ILE A 91 10.84 -0.91 3.34
N LYS A 92 10.04 -1.71 2.63
CA LYS A 92 10.50 -2.38 1.39
C LYS A 92 10.93 -1.40 0.31
N ILE A 93 10.23 -0.27 0.16
CA ILE A 93 10.62 0.78 -0.81
C ILE A 93 11.99 1.35 -0.44
N GLN A 94 12.26 1.57 0.85
CA GLN A 94 13.55 2.03 1.35
C GLN A 94 14.66 0.98 1.16
N GLU A 95 14.37 -0.31 1.40
CA GLU A 95 15.32 -1.40 1.16
C GLU A 95 15.78 -1.45 -0.31
N TYR A 96 14.84 -1.35 -1.26
CA TYR A 96 15.19 -1.28 -2.67
C TYR A 96 15.95 -0.01 -3.05
N GLU A 97 15.68 1.13 -2.38
CA GLU A 97 16.45 2.34 -2.58
C GLU A 97 17.91 2.16 -2.14
N GLN A 98 18.14 1.53 -0.99
CA GLN A 98 19.47 1.21 -0.51
C GLN A 98 20.21 0.23 -1.43
N GLN A 99 19.53 -0.83 -1.88
CA GLN A 99 20.08 -1.78 -2.85
C GLN A 99 20.50 -1.07 -4.14
N TYR A 100 19.65 -0.19 -4.67
CA TYR A 100 19.96 0.60 -5.86
C TYR A 100 21.20 1.47 -5.66
N GLN A 101 21.28 2.18 -4.53
CA GLN A 101 22.42 3.06 -4.23
C GLN A 101 23.73 2.28 -4.14
N ASN A 102 23.71 1.11 -3.48
CA ASN A 102 24.89 0.26 -3.36
C ASN A 102 25.39 -0.23 -4.73
N GLU A 103 24.49 -0.72 -5.57
CA GLU A 103 24.85 -1.14 -6.94
C GLU A 103 25.32 0.04 -7.81
N PHE A 104 24.70 1.20 -7.63
CA PHE A 104 25.06 2.40 -8.36
C PHE A 104 26.47 2.89 -8.02
N ILE A 105 26.84 2.88 -6.73
CA ILE A 105 28.19 3.24 -6.26
C ILE A 105 29.23 2.27 -6.81
N GLN A 106 28.92 0.96 -6.85
CA GLN A 106 29.83 -0.04 -7.43
C GLN A 106 30.06 0.25 -8.92
N LEU A 107 29.00 0.51 -9.69
CA LEU A 107 29.10 0.87 -11.10
C LEU A 107 29.90 2.17 -11.30
N GLU A 108 29.66 3.19 -10.48
CA GLU A 108 30.37 4.47 -10.54
C GLU A 108 31.86 4.30 -10.26
N SER A 109 32.24 3.45 -9.29
CA SER A 109 33.64 3.14 -9.01
C SER A 109 34.33 2.44 -10.18
N LEU A 110 33.63 1.51 -10.83
CA LEU A 110 34.17 0.72 -11.94
C LEU A 110 34.38 1.58 -13.20
N LEU A 111 33.45 2.50 -13.49
CA LEU A 111 33.54 3.41 -14.63
C LEU A 111 34.49 4.59 -14.40
N SER A 112 34.62 5.06 -13.14
CA SER A 112 35.55 6.14 -12.79
C SER A 112 37.01 5.71 -12.94
N ASN A 113 37.33 4.45 -12.64
CA ASN A 113 38.65 3.87 -12.86
C ASN A 113 39.05 3.79 -14.34
N ASN A 114 38.06 3.79 -15.25
CA ASN A 114 38.27 3.68 -16.70
C ASN A 114 38.17 5.04 -17.44
N ASN A 115 38.01 6.17 -16.73
CA ASN A 115 37.74 7.50 -17.30
C ASN A 115 36.46 7.63 -18.15
N ASP A 116 35.51 6.71 -18.01
CA ASP A 116 34.30 6.63 -18.84
C ASP A 116 33.12 7.47 -18.31
N LYS A 117 33.36 8.76 -18.03
CA LYS A 117 32.32 9.68 -17.51
C LYS A 117 31.10 9.83 -18.43
N THR A 118 31.31 9.79 -19.75
CA THR A 118 30.24 9.89 -20.74
C THR A 118 29.29 8.70 -20.66
N MET A 119 29.82 7.49 -20.43
CA MET A 119 29.03 6.28 -20.30
C MET A 119 28.18 6.30 -19.02
N LEU A 120 28.74 6.74 -17.90
CA LEU A 120 28.00 6.89 -16.64
C LEU A 120 26.82 7.85 -16.79
N ASN A 121 27.01 8.99 -17.48
CA ASN A 121 25.94 9.95 -17.72
C ASN A 121 24.81 9.36 -18.58
N ASN A 122 25.17 8.64 -19.65
CA ASN A 122 24.18 7.96 -20.50
C ASN A 122 23.37 6.92 -19.71
N ILE A 123 24.02 6.17 -18.81
CA ILE A 123 23.34 5.19 -17.94
C ILE A 123 22.39 5.89 -16.97
N LYS A 124 22.84 6.96 -16.29
CA LYS A 124 22.00 7.78 -15.41
C LYS A 124 20.76 8.29 -16.15
N GLU A 125 20.95 8.84 -17.35
CA GLU A 125 19.86 9.37 -18.16
C GLU A 125 18.88 8.27 -18.60
N TYR A 126 19.39 7.12 -19.06
CA TYR A 126 18.58 5.98 -19.46
C TYR A 126 17.70 5.47 -18.31
N ILE A 127 18.29 5.26 -17.13
CA ILE A 127 17.58 4.79 -15.94
C ILE A 127 16.52 5.81 -15.52
N ASN A 128 16.86 7.11 -15.47
CA ASN A 128 15.91 8.16 -15.12
C ASN A 128 14.72 8.21 -16.08
N ASN A 129 14.98 8.14 -17.39
CA ASN A 129 13.93 8.14 -18.40
C ASN A 129 13.01 6.92 -18.26
N ARG A 130 13.58 5.73 -18.00
CA ARG A 130 12.82 4.51 -17.76
C ARG A 130 11.94 4.61 -16.52
N ILE A 131 12.49 5.08 -15.40
CA ILE A 131 11.75 5.27 -14.14
C ILE A 131 10.62 6.28 -14.31
N ASN A 132 10.86 7.41 -14.99
CA ASN A 132 9.85 8.43 -15.21
C ASN A 132 8.68 7.90 -16.05
N ARG A 133 8.95 7.07 -17.08
CA ARG A 133 7.90 6.41 -17.86
C ARG A 133 7.09 5.44 -17.01
N LEU A 134 7.76 4.63 -16.21
CA LEU A 134 7.11 3.66 -15.32
C LEU A 134 6.27 4.35 -14.24
N LYS A 135 6.75 5.47 -13.67
CA LYS A 135 5.98 6.34 -12.76
C LYS A 135 4.68 6.80 -13.39
N LYS A 136 4.77 7.31 -14.61
CA LYS A 136 3.61 7.79 -15.36
C LYS A 136 2.59 6.68 -15.60
N ASP A 137 3.05 5.50 -16.04
CA ASP A 137 2.18 4.34 -16.27
C ASP A 137 1.46 3.89 -14.98
N ILE A 138 2.16 3.90 -13.83
CA ILE A 138 1.53 3.63 -12.53
C ILE A 138 0.45 4.66 -12.24
N TYR A 139 0.73 5.97 -12.37
CA TYR A 139 -0.26 7.01 -12.09
C TYR A 139 -1.50 6.92 -13.00
N ASP A 140 -1.30 6.67 -14.30
CA ASP A 140 -2.39 6.53 -15.27
C ASP A 140 -3.28 5.32 -14.94
N LYS A 141 -2.66 4.19 -14.54
CA LYS A 141 -3.38 3.00 -14.04
C LYS A 141 -4.12 3.27 -12.74
N MET A 142 -3.50 3.99 -11.80
CA MET A 142 -4.11 4.32 -10.50
C MET A 142 -5.34 5.22 -10.65
N ALA A 143 -5.29 6.22 -11.53
CA ALA A 143 -6.44 7.07 -11.83
C ALA A 143 -7.62 6.25 -12.36
N SER A 144 -7.35 5.33 -13.30
CA SER A 144 -8.35 4.43 -13.87
C SER A 144 -8.92 3.47 -12.82
N PHE A 145 -8.05 2.88 -11.99
CA PHE A 145 -8.44 1.98 -10.91
C PHE A 145 -9.35 2.65 -9.87
N ARG A 146 -9.00 3.87 -9.43
CA ARG A 146 -9.83 4.67 -8.51
C ARG A 146 -11.23 4.89 -9.08
N ARG A 147 -11.33 5.25 -10.36
CA ARG A 147 -12.62 5.45 -11.04
C ARG A 147 -13.46 4.17 -11.03
N ILE A 148 -12.86 3.02 -11.32
CA ILE A 148 -13.54 1.72 -11.32
C ILE A 148 -14.07 1.37 -9.92
N ILE A 149 -13.25 1.52 -8.87
CA ILE A 149 -13.67 1.25 -7.49
C ILE A 149 -14.89 2.10 -7.11
N LEU A 150 -14.82 3.42 -7.36
CA LEU A 150 -15.91 4.33 -7.02
C LEU A 150 -17.21 3.98 -7.76
N GLN A 151 -17.13 3.66 -9.05
CA GLN A 151 -18.28 3.24 -9.85
C GLN A 151 -18.90 1.93 -9.34
N ASN A 152 -18.06 0.93 -9.06
CA ASN A 152 -18.52 -0.36 -8.54
C ASN A 152 -19.21 -0.20 -7.19
N ARG A 153 -18.68 0.66 -6.31
CA ARG A 153 -19.28 0.97 -5.01
C ARG A 153 -20.64 1.66 -5.14
N GLN A 154 -20.79 2.60 -6.07
CA GLN A 154 -22.06 3.29 -6.32
C GLN A 154 -23.14 2.33 -6.82
N ARG A 155 -22.77 1.35 -7.66
CA ARG A 155 -23.68 0.41 -8.32
C ARG A 155 -24.01 -0.82 -7.48
N SER A 156 -23.13 -1.22 -6.57
CA SER A 156 -23.33 -2.43 -5.78
C SER A 156 -24.25 -2.16 -4.58
N SER A 157 -25.26 -3.03 -4.42
CA SER A 157 -26.15 -3.05 -3.26
C SER A 157 -25.48 -3.67 -2.03
N SER A 158 -24.56 -4.63 -2.21
CA SER A 158 -23.86 -5.32 -1.12
C SER A 158 -22.78 -4.45 -0.47
N THR A 159 -22.03 -3.67 -1.25
CA THR A 159 -20.91 -2.86 -0.76
C THR A 159 -21.33 -1.47 -0.27
N LYS A 160 -22.60 -1.08 -0.44
CA LYS A 160 -23.17 0.11 0.20
C LYS A 160 -23.27 -0.03 1.71
N ASN A 161 -23.42 -1.25 2.21
CA ASN A 161 -23.62 -1.56 3.62
C ASN A 161 -22.36 -2.05 4.34
N VAL A 162 -21.27 -2.35 3.62
CA VAL A 162 -20.00 -2.76 4.23
C VAL A 162 -19.26 -1.51 4.71
N ILE A 163 -19.11 -1.44 6.02
CA ILE A 163 -18.47 -0.35 6.75
C ILE A 163 -16.98 -0.35 6.41
N GLY A 164 -16.57 0.59 5.54
CA GLY A 164 -15.16 0.95 5.46
C GLY A 164 -14.74 1.67 6.74
N VAL A 165 -13.45 1.61 7.07
CA VAL A 165 -12.86 2.38 8.18
C VAL A 165 -13.18 3.85 7.96
N SER A 166 -14.22 4.36 8.63
CA SER A 166 -14.62 5.76 8.55
C SER A 166 -13.84 6.53 9.61
N PRO A 167 -13.34 7.73 9.31
CA PRO A 167 -12.78 8.63 10.31
C PRO A 167 -13.87 9.36 11.10
N GLU A 168 -15.16 9.05 10.91
CA GLU A 168 -16.22 9.79 11.56
C GLU A 168 -16.15 9.64 13.09
N PRO A 169 -16.19 10.76 13.83
CA PRO A 169 -16.33 10.73 15.27
C PRO A 169 -17.65 10.02 15.61
N TYR A 170 -17.57 9.11 16.57
CA TYR A 170 -18.71 8.36 17.05
C TYR A 170 -19.84 9.33 17.44
N LEU A 171 -20.99 9.21 16.79
CA LEU A 171 -22.24 9.66 17.37
C LEU A 171 -22.55 8.67 18.49
N ASP A 172 -22.22 9.04 19.73
CA ASP A 172 -22.76 8.37 20.90
C ASP A 172 -24.29 8.44 20.82
N LEU A 173 -24.92 7.35 20.39
CA LEU A 173 -26.37 7.15 20.42
C LEU A 173 -26.91 7.05 21.87
N ILE A 174 -26.11 7.43 22.87
CA ILE A 174 -26.49 7.58 24.28
C ILE A 174 -26.84 9.05 24.59
N SER A 175 -26.84 9.94 23.59
CA SER A 175 -27.35 11.31 23.77
C SER A 175 -28.87 11.38 23.56
N ASN A 176 -29.56 11.47 24.71
CA ASN A 176 -30.99 11.67 25.01
C ASN A 176 -31.87 10.44 25.16
#